data_AF-C3MMJ4-F1
#
_entry.id   AF-C3MMJ4-F1
#
_cell.length_a   1.000
_cell.length_b   1.000
_cell.length_c   1.000
_cell.angle_alpha   90.00
_cell.angle_beta   90.00
_cell.angle_gamma   90.00
#
_symmetry.space_group_name_H-M   'P 1'
#
loop_
_entity.id
_entity.type
_entity.pdbx_description
1 polymer ?
#
loop_
_entity_poly.entity_id
_entity_poly.type
_entity_poly.pdbx_seq_one_letter_code
_entity_poly.pdbx_strand_id
1 'polypeptide(L)'
;MVDVSSEAKSSATGVTNPYRRTEHCDKIHAYRCDKEVGVIGIDVSKDHLITSRGRVRRYENSKKGYEEILKMKPCTIVLEPTGVYAIKPSQYFKEKGIKVLQVSPNMLSREKEFRGKKTDFYDAEKLENMVNKAKEYDYNPLKELVTLYLFLKDIETKYKNRLKRALFLVNDNDKVNKDRLERLAKGDFTREELYQLEYTPIVLEEIKILAKNLLEIQERLKEVRRMIEGQVPQDHVLLTIPGVGKLAAGIVGDIRRFPKPESFVAYCGLDPVVERSGRAVISRGISKRGNKYLRSLFYFLAVRNYSRNPTLLKFYETHKDRLKGRKLYVALARKLARVVWSVWYNNRPYEPVGVILVMQK
;
A
#
# COMPACT_ATOMS: atom_id res chain seq x y z
N MET A 1 -40.16 1.49 5.67
CA MET A 1 -41.22 1.39 4.65
C MET A 1 -40.91 2.47 3.62
N VAL A 2 -40.28 2.07 2.51
CA VAL A 2 -39.98 2.95 1.39
C VAL A 2 -41.12 2.76 0.42
N ASP A 3 -41.86 3.84 0.18
CA ASP A 3 -43.01 3.80 -0.71
C ASP A 3 -42.55 3.72 -2.17
N VAL A 4 -43.22 2.84 -2.90
CA VAL A 4 -42.92 2.44 -4.27
C VAL A 4 -43.84 3.23 -5.17
N SER A 5 -43.26 4.08 -6.03
CA SER A 5 -43.79 4.60 -7.30
C SER A 5 -43.48 6.09 -7.47
N SER A 6 -42.63 6.39 -8.46
CA SER A 6 -42.79 7.63 -9.23
C SER A 6 -42.57 7.26 -10.69
N GLU A 7 -43.69 7.01 -11.36
CA GLU A 7 -43.79 6.92 -12.80
C GLU A 7 -43.33 8.25 -13.42
N ALA A 8 -42.36 8.16 -14.34
CA ALA A 8 -41.97 9.30 -15.15
C ALA A 8 -43.10 9.63 -16.14
N LYS A 9 -43.84 10.71 -15.87
CA LYS A 9 -44.77 11.32 -16.83
C LYS A 9 -43.99 11.87 -18.02
N SER A 10 -44.28 11.31 -19.19
CA SER A 10 -43.94 11.87 -20.50
C SER A 10 -44.64 13.22 -20.66
N SER A 11 -43.86 14.29 -20.83
CA SER A 11 -44.36 15.54 -21.42
C SER A 11 -43.46 15.92 -22.60
N ALA A 12 -44.14 16.18 -23.72
CA ALA A 12 -43.58 16.51 -25.00
C ALA A 12 -42.96 17.92 -24.96
N THR A 13 -41.64 17.99 -24.92
CA THR A 13 -40.78 19.06 -25.47
C THR A 13 -39.34 18.59 -25.27
N GLY A 14 -38.65 18.35 -26.39
CA GLY A 14 -37.51 17.44 -26.44
C GLY A 14 -36.28 17.88 -25.67
N VAL A 15 -35.82 17.02 -24.76
CA VAL A 15 -34.43 17.00 -24.30
C VAL A 15 -33.68 16.01 -25.19
N THR A 16 -32.78 16.55 -26.00
CA THR A 16 -31.94 15.80 -26.94
C THR A 16 -31.11 14.74 -26.24
N ASN A 17 -31.43 13.48 -26.58
CA ASN A 17 -30.57 12.30 -26.67
C ASN A 17 -29.04 12.58 -26.62
N PRO A 18 -28.23 11.87 -25.80
CA PRO A 18 -26.77 11.99 -25.84
C PRO A 18 -26.13 11.45 -27.14
N TYR A 19 -26.91 10.93 -28.09
CA TYR A 19 -26.47 10.65 -29.45
C TYR A 19 -26.83 11.83 -30.37
N ARG A 20 -25.82 12.62 -30.79
CA ARG A 20 -25.96 13.48 -31.97
C ARG A 20 -26.29 12.58 -33.17
N ARG A 21 -27.50 12.72 -33.73
CA ARG A 21 -27.77 12.36 -35.12
C ARG A 21 -26.98 13.34 -35.98
N THR A 22 -25.87 12.90 -36.57
CA THR A 22 -25.38 13.50 -37.80
C THR A 22 -26.21 12.92 -38.95
N GLU A 23 -26.55 13.74 -39.94
CA GLU A 23 -27.36 13.44 -41.15
C GLU A 23 -26.67 12.45 -42.11
N HIS A 24 -25.96 11.47 -41.58
CA HIS A 24 -25.20 10.48 -42.33
C HIS A 24 -25.64 9.05 -41.96
N CYS A 25 -26.94 8.88 -41.72
CA CYS A 25 -27.52 7.59 -41.32
C CYS A 25 -28.04 6.73 -42.49
N ASP A 26 -28.05 7.23 -43.73
CA ASP A 26 -28.69 6.49 -44.84
C ASP A 26 -27.72 5.71 -45.73
N LYS A 27 -26.40 5.75 -45.50
CA LYS A 27 -25.42 4.93 -46.28
C LYS A 27 -24.24 4.32 -45.50
N ILE A 28 -24.27 4.26 -44.16
CA ILE A 28 -23.18 3.64 -43.36
C ILE A 28 -23.72 2.69 -42.29
N HIS A 29 -24.55 1.75 -42.70
CA HIS A 29 -24.84 0.56 -41.89
C HIS A 29 -24.08 -0.64 -42.45
N ALA A 30 -22.79 -0.71 -42.09
CA ALA A 30 -22.05 -1.97 -42.05
C ALA A 30 -21.41 -2.26 -40.66
N TYR A 31 -21.47 -1.33 -39.69
CA TYR A 31 -20.79 -1.52 -38.39
C TYR A 31 -21.51 -0.91 -37.18
N ARG A 32 -22.84 -0.99 -37.11
CA ARG A 32 -23.63 -0.40 -36.01
C ARG A 32 -24.46 -1.40 -35.18
N CYS A 33 -24.09 -2.67 -35.21
CA CYS A 33 -24.54 -3.73 -34.31
C CYS A 33 -23.30 -4.35 -33.63
N ASP A 34 -23.37 -4.64 -32.33
CA ASP A 34 -22.41 -5.44 -31.54
C ASP A 34 -20.94 -4.98 -31.40
N LYS A 35 -20.68 -3.73 -31.01
CA LYS A 35 -19.31 -3.26 -30.77
C LYS A 35 -18.90 -3.34 -29.30
N GLU A 36 -17.87 -4.16 -29.03
CA GLU A 36 -17.07 -4.21 -27.80
C GLU A 36 -16.80 -2.80 -27.24
N VAL A 37 -16.93 -2.62 -25.92
CA VAL A 37 -16.54 -1.36 -25.27
C VAL A 37 -15.02 -1.36 -25.17
N GLY A 38 -14.34 -0.63 -26.06
CA GLY A 38 -12.87 -0.71 -26.17
C GLY A 38 -12.13 -0.55 -24.84
N VAL A 39 -12.40 0.52 -24.08
CA VAL A 39 -11.77 0.80 -22.78
C VAL A 39 -12.84 1.21 -21.78
N ILE A 40 -12.78 0.67 -20.57
CA ILE A 40 -13.62 1.09 -19.43
C ILE A 40 -12.71 1.49 -18.27
N GLY A 41 -12.91 2.67 -17.71
CA GLY A 41 -12.36 3.03 -16.41
C GLY A 41 -13.31 2.58 -15.29
N ILE A 42 -12.77 2.03 -14.21
CA ILE A 42 -13.54 1.61 -13.04
C ILE A 42 -12.94 2.21 -11.78
N ASP A 43 -13.73 3.03 -11.09
CA ASP A 43 -13.46 3.45 -9.73
C ASP A 43 -13.91 2.36 -8.74
N VAL A 44 -13.04 2.01 -7.80
CA VAL A 44 -13.19 0.82 -6.94
C VAL A 44 -13.37 1.24 -5.50
N SER A 45 -14.52 0.90 -4.92
CA SER A 45 -14.79 1.04 -3.49
C SER A 45 -14.90 -0.33 -2.82
N LYS A 46 -15.09 -0.34 -1.48
CA LYS A 46 -15.31 -1.57 -0.72
C LYS A 46 -16.54 -2.34 -1.24
N ASP A 47 -17.65 -1.65 -1.45
CA ASP A 47 -18.96 -2.27 -1.67
C ASP A 47 -19.41 -2.16 -3.14
N HIS A 48 -18.83 -1.24 -3.92
CA HIS A 48 -19.28 -0.94 -5.28
C HIS A 48 -18.14 -0.67 -6.27
N LEU A 49 -18.43 -0.88 -7.55
CA LEU A 49 -17.62 -0.52 -8.72
C LEU A 49 -18.36 0.52 -9.55
N ILE A 50 -17.70 1.61 -9.91
CA ILE A 50 -18.31 2.67 -10.73
C ILE A 50 -17.60 2.75 -12.08
N THR A 51 -18.36 2.59 -13.16
CA THR A 51 -17.82 2.49 -14.53
C THR A 51 -18.00 3.80 -15.30
N SER A 52 -17.02 4.13 -16.14
CA SER A 52 -17.09 5.27 -17.06
C SER A 52 -18.07 5.05 -18.23
N ARG A 53 -18.42 3.79 -18.50
CA ARG A 53 -19.29 3.34 -19.60
C ARG A 53 -20.42 2.46 -19.08
N GLY A 54 -21.49 2.31 -19.86
CA GLY A 54 -22.64 1.47 -19.52
C GLY A 54 -23.92 2.25 -19.20
N ARG A 55 -25.08 1.59 -19.38
CA ARG A 55 -26.39 2.11 -18.99
C ARG A 55 -26.54 2.12 -17.47
N VAL A 56 -26.13 1.02 -16.83
CA VAL A 56 -25.88 0.94 -15.39
C VAL A 56 -24.43 1.31 -15.17
N ARG A 57 -24.16 2.20 -14.21
CA ARG A 57 -22.80 2.68 -13.93
C ARG A 57 -22.29 2.30 -12.54
N ARG A 58 -23.14 1.72 -11.69
CA ARG A 58 -22.80 1.30 -10.34
C ARG A 58 -23.11 -0.18 -10.21
N TYR A 59 -22.09 -0.96 -9.93
CA TYR A 59 -22.15 -2.41 -9.75
C TYR A 59 -21.69 -2.77 -8.35
N GLU A 60 -22.05 -3.97 -7.87
CA GLU A 60 -21.53 -4.49 -6.60
C GLU A 60 -20.05 -4.90 -6.75
N ASN A 61 -19.23 -4.69 -5.72
CA ASN A 61 -17.86 -5.23 -5.70
C ASN A 61 -17.88 -6.73 -5.31
N SER A 62 -18.53 -7.53 -6.17
CA SER A 62 -18.75 -8.96 -6.01
C SER A 62 -18.64 -9.65 -7.37
N LYS A 63 -18.53 -10.99 -7.38
CA LYS A 63 -18.53 -11.78 -8.62
C LYS A 63 -19.70 -11.44 -9.53
N LYS A 64 -20.89 -11.23 -8.96
CA LYS A 64 -22.10 -10.85 -9.70
C LYS A 64 -21.92 -9.52 -10.43
N GLY A 65 -21.39 -8.50 -9.74
CA GLY A 65 -21.12 -7.20 -10.36
C GLY A 65 -20.06 -7.29 -11.47
N TYR A 66 -19.03 -8.13 -11.29
CA TYR A 66 -18.00 -8.34 -12.32
C TYR A 66 -18.60 -8.96 -13.59
N GLU A 67 -19.49 -9.95 -13.44
CA GLU A 67 -20.18 -10.60 -14.55
C GLU A 67 -21.11 -9.63 -15.29
N GLU A 68 -21.78 -8.72 -14.59
CA GLU A 68 -22.58 -7.67 -15.21
C GLU A 68 -21.72 -6.67 -16.01
N ILE A 69 -20.52 -6.35 -15.52
CA ILE A 69 -19.55 -5.52 -16.24
C ILE A 69 -19.07 -6.23 -17.52
N LEU A 70 -18.82 -7.54 -17.46
CA LEU A 70 -18.39 -8.32 -18.63
C LEU A 70 -19.43 -8.38 -19.75
N LYS A 71 -20.73 -8.19 -19.46
CA LYS A 71 -21.78 -8.08 -20.49
C LYS A 71 -21.57 -6.89 -21.42
N MET A 72 -20.82 -5.87 -20.98
CA MET A 72 -20.40 -4.75 -21.83
C MET A 72 -19.31 -5.13 -22.85
N LYS A 73 -18.77 -6.36 -22.76
CA LYS A 73 -17.66 -6.86 -23.59
C LYS A 73 -16.47 -5.88 -23.65
N PRO A 74 -15.87 -5.53 -22.49
CA PRO A 74 -14.72 -4.62 -22.48
C PRO A 74 -13.47 -5.27 -23.08
N CYS A 75 -12.72 -4.57 -23.94
CA CYS A 75 -11.39 -5.08 -24.36
C CYS A 75 -10.32 -4.77 -23.29
N THR A 76 -10.41 -3.60 -22.66
CA THR A 76 -9.48 -3.11 -21.65
C THR A 76 -10.22 -2.49 -20.48
N ILE A 77 -9.76 -2.78 -19.26
CA ILE A 77 -10.26 -2.18 -18.03
C ILE A 77 -9.13 -1.41 -17.36
N VAL A 78 -9.37 -0.16 -16.95
CA VAL A 78 -8.43 0.69 -16.22
C VAL A 78 -8.91 0.92 -14.81
N LEU A 79 -8.07 0.58 -13.83
CA LEU A 79 -8.36 0.63 -12.39
C LEU A 79 -7.34 1.50 -11.66
N GLU A 80 -7.73 2.06 -10.52
CA GLU A 80 -6.75 2.52 -9.52
C GLU A 80 -6.52 1.41 -8.48
N PRO A 81 -5.27 0.99 -8.21
CA PRO A 81 -4.97 0.02 -7.16
C PRO A 81 -5.01 0.72 -5.79
N THR A 82 -6.22 0.99 -5.28
CA THR A 82 -6.43 1.65 -4.00
C THR A 82 -6.74 0.62 -2.92
N GLY A 83 -5.69 0.09 -2.30
CA GLY A 83 -5.81 -0.89 -1.21
C GLY A 83 -6.22 -2.29 -1.68
N VAL A 84 -6.79 -3.08 -0.76
CA VAL A 84 -7.12 -4.50 -1.00
C VAL A 84 -8.35 -4.71 -1.89
N TYR A 85 -9.21 -3.71 -2.04
CA TYR A 85 -10.49 -3.83 -2.75
C TYR A 85 -10.34 -3.95 -4.27
N ALA A 86 -9.24 -3.47 -4.83
CA ALA A 86 -8.93 -3.59 -6.26
C ALA A 86 -8.33 -4.95 -6.64
N ILE A 87 -7.90 -5.79 -5.66
CA ILE A 87 -7.23 -7.08 -5.94
C ILE A 87 -8.19 -8.04 -6.63
N LYS A 88 -9.36 -8.31 -6.01
CA LYS A 88 -10.38 -9.24 -6.53
C LYS A 88 -10.86 -8.90 -7.95
N PRO A 89 -11.30 -7.67 -8.26
CA PRO A 89 -11.71 -7.34 -9.62
C PRO A 89 -10.54 -7.38 -10.61
N SER A 90 -9.33 -6.97 -10.22
CA SER A 90 -8.15 -7.05 -11.12
C SER A 90 -7.86 -8.49 -11.54
N GLN A 91 -7.87 -9.42 -10.59
CA GLN A 91 -7.65 -10.85 -10.86
C GLN A 91 -8.77 -11.43 -11.72
N TYR A 92 -10.03 -11.21 -11.32
CA TYR A 92 -11.19 -11.78 -12.02
C TYR A 92 -11.26 -11.35 -13.49
N PHE A 93 -11.07 -10.06 -13.78
CA PHE A 93 -11.09 -9.59 -15.16
C PHE A 93 -9.90 -10.10 -15.98
N LYS A 94 -8.71 -10.20 -15.37
CA LYS A 94 -7.52 -10.75 -16.04
C LYS A 94 -7.70 -12.24 -16.37
N GLU A 95 -8.25 -13.03 -15.45
CA GLU A 95 -8.59 -14.45 -15.67
C GLU A 95 -9.61 -14.65 -16.79
N LYS A 96 -10.50 -13.67 -17.01
CA LYS A 96 -11.48 -13.67 -18.11
C LYS A 96 -10.90 -13.16 -19.43
N GLY A 97 -9.58 -12.97 -19.52
CA GLY A 97 -8.88 -12.55 -20.73
C GLY A 97 -8.94 -11.05 -21.01
N ILE A 98 -9.46 -10.24 -20.08
CA ILE A 98 -9.53 -8.79 -20.25
C ILE A 98 -8.15 -8.18 -19.94
N LYS A 99 -7.72 -7.21 -20.77
CA LYS A 99 -6.52 -6.43 -20.47
C LYS A 99 -6.80 -5.49 -19.30
N VAL A 100 -6.22 -5.79 -18.13
CA VAL A 100 -6.38 -4.96 -16.94
C VAL A 100 -5.18 -4.01 -16.82
N LEU A 101 -5.44 -2.71 -16.72
CA LEU A 101 -4.45 -1.65 -16.55
C LEU A 101 -4.62 -0.99 -15.18
N GLN A 102 -3.52 -0.66 -14.51
CA GLN A 102 -3.50 0.02 -13.22
C GLN A 102 -2.80 1.37 -13.32
N VAL A 103 -3.49 2.41 -12.84
CA VAL A 103 -2.96 3.78 -12.74
C VAL A 103 -2.50 4.01 -11.31
N SER A 104 -1.26 4.49 -11.11
CA SER A 104 -0.80 4.78 -9.74
C SER A 104 -1.56 5.98 -9.14
N PRO A 105 -1.92 5.95 -7.83
CA PRO A 105 -2.64 7.04 -7.16
C PRO A 105 -1.96 8.41 -7.27
N ASN A 106 -0.63 8.44 -7.25
CA ASN A 106 0.15 9.67 -7.38
C ASN A 106 0.08 10.30 -8.78
N MET A 107 -0.23 9.52 -9.82
CA MET A 107 -0.45 10.04 -11.16
C MET A 107 -1.88 10.59 -11.25
N LEU A 108 -2.85 9.85 -10.71
CA LEU A 108 -4.25 10.27 -10.68
C LEU A 108 -4.42 11.61 -9.95
N SER A 109 -3.73 11.82 -8.83
CA SER A 109 -3.79 13.07 -8.06
C SER A 109 -3.16 14.28 -8.75
N ARG A 110 -2.33 14.08 -9.79
CA ARG A 110 -1.71 15.15 -10.59
C ARG A 110 -2.54 15.55 -11.80
N GLU A 111 -3.45 14.69 -12.23
CA GLU A 111 -4.35 14.98 -13.33
C GLU A 111 -5.47 15.93 -12.87
N LYS A 112 -5.77 16.94 -13.70
CA LYS A 112 -6.83 17.91 -13.42
C LYS A 112 -8.17 17.19 -13.29
N GLU A 113 -9.01 17.66 -12.38
CA GLU A 113 -10.39 17.17 -12.27
C GLU A 113 -11.17 17.54 -13.53
N PHE A 114 -12.00 16.61 -14.02
CA PHE A 114 -12.90 16.90 -15.13
C PHE A 114 -13.90 17.98 -14.69
N ARG A 115 -13.83 19.15 -15.32
CA ARG A 115 -14.74 20.29 -15.10
C ARG A 115 -14.80 20.81 -13.64
N GLY A 116 -13.78 20.55 -12.82
CA GLY A 116 -13.72 20.98 -11.42
C GLY A 116 -14.79 20.35 -10.51
N LYS A 117 -15.37 19.21 -10.91
CA LYS A 117 -16.33 18.45 -10.11
C LYS A 117 -15.77 17.07 -9.81
N LYS A 118 -15.75 16.71 -8.53
CA LYS A 118 -15.36 15.38 -8.05
C LYS A 118 -16.59 14.49 -7.91
N THR A 119 -16.76 13.54 -8.83
CA THR A 119 -17.74 12.46 -8.69
C THR A 119 -17.07 11.15 -9.07
N ASP A 120 -17.51 10.06 -8.46
CA ASP A 120 -16.99 8.71 -8.74
C ASP A 120 -17.07 8.35 -10.24
N PHE A 121 -18.08 8.89 -10.96
CA PHE A 121 -18.18 8.75 -12.41
C PHE A 121 -17.05 9.47 -13.16
N TYR A 122 -16.75 10.72 -12.79
CA TYR A 122 -15.65 11.47 -13.41
C TYR A 122 -14.29 10.87 -13.04
N ASP A 123 -14.15 10.25 -11.86
CA ASP A 123 -12.96 9.50 -11.48
C ASP A 123 -12.79 8.24 -12.35
N ALA A 124 -13.87 7.52 -12.64
CA ALA A 124 -13.85 6.41 -13.60
C ALA A 124 -13.52 6.89 -15.03
N GLU A 125 -14.11 7.98 -15.51
CA GLU A 125 -13.83 8.55 -16.84
C GLU A 125 -12.38 9.05 -16.95
N LYS A 126 -11.84 9.58 -15.86
CA LYS A 126 -10.43 9.98 -15.76
C LYS A 126 -9.51 8.77 -15.89
N LEU A 127 -9.83 7.65 -15.25
CA LEU A 127 -9.09 6.39 -15.41
C LEU A 127 -9.10 5.88 -16.86
N GLU A 128 -10.26 5.91 -17.53
CA GLU A 128 -10.38 5.54 -18.95
C GLU A 128 -9.39 6.34 -19.84
N ASN A 129 -9.24 7.63 -19.57
CA ASN A 129 -8.34 8.50 -20.34
C ASN A 129 -6.85 8.33 -20.00
N MET A 130 -6.51 7.50 -19.00
CA MET A 130 -5.14 7.28 -18.53
C MET A 130 -4.48 6.00 -19.07
N VAL A 131 -5.08 5.33 -20.07
CA VAL A 131 -4.53 4.08 -20.68
C VAL A 131 -3.04 4.19 -20.99
N ASN A 132 -2.61 5.26 -21.66
CA ASN A 132 -1.21 5.46 -22.07
C ASN A 132 -0.25 5.67 -20.89
N LYS A 133 -0.78 5.99 -19.72
CA LYS A 133 -0.04 6.25 -18.47
C LYS A 133 -0.15 5.09 -17.49
N ALA A 134 -1.01 4.11 -17.77
CA ALA A 134 -1.27 2.96 -16.92
C ALA A 134 -0.28 1.83 -17.21
N LYS A 135 -0.08 0.95 -16.23
CA LYS A 135 0.71 -0.28 -16.41
C LYS A 135 -0.20 -1.47 -16.40
N GLU A 136 0.08 -2.47 -17.21
CA GLU A 136 -0.68 -3.71 -17.17
C GLU A 136 -0.59 -4.36 -15.78
N TYR A 137 -1.73 -4.81 -15.27
CA TYR A 137 -1.78 -5.62 -14.07
C TYR A 137 -1.18 -6.97 -14.39
N ASP A 138 -0.09 -7.25 -13.70
CA ASP A 138 0.55 -8.55 -13.66
C ASP A 138 0.34 -9.16 -12.28
N TYR A 139 -0.10 -10.41 -12.26
CA TYR A 139 -0.33 -11.12 -11.01
C TYR A 139 1.01 -11.39 -10.35
N ASN A 140 1.20 -10.85 -9.16
CA ASN A 140 2.45 -10.96 -8.41
C ASN A 140 2.14 -11.52 -7.00
N PRO A 141 2.29 -12.84 -6.79
CA PRO A 141 2.02 -13.48 -5.52
C PRO A 141 2.77 -12.84 -4.35
N LEU A 142 4.05 -12.50 -4.55
CA LEU A 142 4.89 -11.88 -3.54
C LEU A 142 4.34 -10.50 -3.12
N LYS A 143 3.91 -9.68 -4.08
CA LYS A 143 3.30 -8.36 -3.81
C LYS A 143 2.01 -8.47 -3.01
N GLU A 144 1.19 -9.47 -3.29
CA GLU A 144 -0.06 -9.71 -2.55
C GLU A 144 0.21 -10.20 -1.13
N LEU A 145 1.15 -11.15 -0.95
CA LEU A 145 1.58 -11.61 0.36
C LEU A 145 2.16 -10.46 1.20
N VAL A 146 2.99 -9.59 0.61
CA VAL A 146 3.51 -8.39 1.28
C VAL A 146 2.36 -7.45 1.67
N THR A 147 1.38 -7.25 0.79
CA THR A 147 0.20 -6.42 1.09
C THR A 147 -0.57 -6.97 2.28
N LEU A 148 -0.80 -8.29 2.32
CA LEU A 148 -1.44 -8.98 3.45
C LEU A 148 -0.61 -8.84 4.72
N TYR A 149 0.70 -9.08 4.65
CA TYR A 149 1.60 -8.95 5.81
C TYR A 149 1.55 -7.55 6.43
N LEU A 150 1.60 -6.50 5.59
CA LEU A 150 1.53 -5.11 6.06
C LEU A 150 0.15 -4.76 6.64
N PHE A 151 -0.92 -5.31 6.08
CA PHE A 151 -2.27 -5.19 6.62
C PHE A 151 -2.39 -5.82 8.02
N LEU A 152 -1.94 -7.07 8.18
CA LEU A 152 -1.94 -7.75 9.48
C LEU A 152 -1.04 -7.04 10.50
N LYS A 153 0.07 -6.44 10.03
CA LYS A 153 0.99 -5.66 10.89
C LYS A 153 0.33 -4.38 11.43
N ASP A 154 -0.49 -3.72 10.62
CA ASP A 154 -1.28 -2.57 11.07
C ASP A 154 -2.35 -2.98 12.10
N ILE A 155 -2.98 -4.16 11.94
CA ILE A 155 -3.92 -4.72 12.93
C ILE A 155 -3.20 -5.04 14.24
N GLU A 156 -2.06 -5.74 14.18
CA GLU A 156 -1.24 -6.06 15.37
C GLU A 156 -0.88 -4.79 16.15
N THR A 157 -0.49 -3.73 15.44
CA THR A 157 -0.16 -2.44 16.05
C THR A 157 -1.37 -1.81 16.76
N LYS A 158 -2.55 -1.88 16.15
CA LYS A 158 -3.80 -1.37 16.76
C LYS A 158 -4.15 -2.15 18.03
N TYR A 159 -4.07 -3.49 18.00
CA TYR A 159 -4.35 -4.32 19.18
C TYR A 159 -3.34 -4.09 20.29
N LYS A 160 -2.04 -3.99 20.00
CA LYS A 160 -1.02 -3.63 21.01
C LYS A 160 -1.32 -2.30 21.69
N ASN A 161 -1.67 -1.29 20.91
CA ASN A 161 -1.96 0.04 21.46
C ASN A 161 -3.24 0.06 22.29
N ARG A 162 -4.28 -0.69 21.88
CA ARG A 162 -5.52 -0.85 22.65
C ARG A 162 -5.28 -1.61 23.95
N LEU A 163 -4.55 -2.73 23.88
CA LEU A 163 -4.18 -3.52 25.05
C LEU A 163 -3.43 -2.67 26.08
N LYS A 164 -2.43 -1.89 25.64
CA LYS A 164 -1.70 -0.97 26.52
C LYS A 164 -2.62 0.04 27.20
N ARG A 165 -3.62 0.58 26.48
CA ARG A 165 -4.59 1.53 27.05
C ARG A 165 -5.53 0.86 28.04
N ALA A 166 -5.98 -0.35 27.75
CA ALA A 166 -6.85 -1.11 28.64
C ALA A 166 -6.13 -1.46 29.96
N LEU A 167 -4.86 -1.91 29.87
CA LEU A 167 -4.00 -2.13 31.04
C LEU A 167 -3.83 -0.84 31.86
N PHE A 168 -3.60 0.31 31.20
CA PHE A 168 -3.49 1.59 31.88
C PHE A 168 -4.74 1.96 32.72
N LEU A 169 -5.95 1.61 32.24
CA LEU A 169 -7.20 1.89 32.97
C LEU A 169 -7.31 1.12 34.28
N VAL A 170 -6.61 0.00 34.41
CA VAL A 170 -6.60 -0.83 35.62
C VAL A 170 -5.28 -0.71 36.38
N ASN A 171 -4.60 0.44 36.26
CA ASN A 171 -3.32 0.77 36.90
C ASN A 171 -2.11 -0.08 36.45
N ASP A 172 -2.21 -0.76 35.32
CA ASP A 172 -1.13 -1.61 34.84
C ASP A 172 -0.31 -0.91 33.74
N ASN A 173 0.91 -0.51 34.12
CA ASN A 173 1.85 0.20 33.25
C ASN A 173 3.00 -0.68 32.75
N ASP A 174 3.00 -1.96 33.10
CA ASP A 174 4.13 -2.84 32.88
C ASP A 174 4.28 -3.22 31.40
N LYS A 175 5.52 -3.59 31.04
CA LYS A 175 5.79 -4.11 29.69
C LYS A 175 5.12 -5.47 29.51
N VAL A 176 4.42 -5.64 28.39
CA VAL A 176 3.81 -6.91 28.01
C VAL A 176 4.83 -7.72 27.21
N ASN A 177 5.44 -8.72 27.85
CA ASN A 177 6.25 -9.73 27.17
C ASN A 177 5.38 -10.91 26.70
N LYS A 178 5.98 -11.94 26.08
CA LYS A 178 5.23 -13.08 25.53
C LYS A 178 4.50 -13.88 26.60
N ASP A 179 5.19 -14.25 27.68
CA ASP A 179 4.62 -15.01 28.80
C ASP A 179 3.42 -14.29 29.42
N ARG A 180 3.60 -12.99 29.71
CA ARG A 180 2.54 -12.15 30.24
C ARG A 180 1.36 -12.02 29.28
N LEU A 181 1.61 -11.88 27.97
CA LEU A 181 0.53 -11.84 26.98
C LEU A 181 -0.30 -13.14 27.00
N GLU A 182 0.34 -14.30 27.16
CA GLU A 182 -0.33 -15.60 27.27
C GLU A 182 -1.15 -15.73 28.55
N ARG A 183 -0.67 -15.21 29.69
CA ARG A 183 -1.46 -15.16 30.94
C ARG A 183 -2.69 -14.27 30.80
N LEU A 184 -2.52 -13.05 30.29
CA LEU A 184 -3.63 -12.11 30.05
C LEU A 184 -4.68 -12.72 29.11
N ALA A 185 -4.25 -13.44 28.06
CA ALA A 185 -5.16 -14.13 27.14
C ALA A 185 -5.97 -15.27 27.79
N LYS A 186 -5.47 -15.84 28.89
CA LYS A 186 -6.18 -16.83 29.73
C LYS A 186 -7.05 -16.17 30.80
N GLY A 187 -6.99 -14.85 30.96
CA GLY A 187 -7.67 -14.11 32.02
C GLY A 187 -6.99 -14.24 33.39
N ASP A 188 -5.70 -14.59 33.41
CA ASP A 188 -4.91 -14.59 34.65
C ASP A 188 -4.35 -13.19 34.92
N PHE A 189 -4.89 -12.55 35.95
CA PHE A 189 -4.53 -11.22 36.44
C PHE A 189 -3.95 -11.25 37.88
N THR A 190 -3.48 -12.42 38.32
CA THR A 190 -3.05 -12.63 39.72
C THR A 190 -1.78 -11.87 40.11
N ARG A 191 -1.03 -11.34 39.14
CA ARG A 191 0.26 -10.66 39.36
C ARG A 191 0.16 -9.16 39.18
N GLU A 192 -1.04 -8.65 38.97
CA GLU A 192 -1.30 -7.28 38.60
C GLU A 192 -1.93 -6.54 39.81
N GLU A 193 -1.35 -5.41 40.19
CA GLU A 193 -1.90 -4.54 41.25
C GLU A 193 -2.97 -3.62 40.67
N LEU A 194 -4.19 -4.14 40.61
CA LEU A 194 -5.31 -3.51 39.89
C LEU A 194 -6.16 -2.60 40.78
N TYR A 195 -6.67 -1.52 40.18
CA TYR A 195 -7.76 -0.76 40.79
C TYR A 195 -9.04 -1.57 40.88
N GLN A 196 -9.79 -1.41 41.99
CA GLN A 196 -11.09 -2.05 42.21
C GLN A 196 -12.21 -1.05 41.98
N LEU A 197 -12.45 -0.74 40.72
CA LEU A 197 -13.52 0.15 40.25
C LEU A 197 -14.67 -0.67 39.66
N GLU A 198 -15.87 -0.09 39.62
CA GLU A 198 -17.08 -0.76 39.09
C GLU A 198 -16.89 -1.33 37.67
N TYR A 199 -16.11 -0.64 36.84
CA TYR A 199 -15.84 -1.06 35.46
C TYR A 199 -14.69 -2.06 35.30
N THR A 200 -13.96 -2.39 36.38
CA THR A 200 -12.76 -3.24 36.32
C THR A 200 -13.04 -4.59 35.65
N PRO A 201 -14.11 -5.33 36.01
CA PRO A 201 -14.40 -6.62 35.36
C PRO A 201 -14.59 -6.51 33.85
N ILE A 202 -15.19 -5.40 33.38
CA ILE A 202 -15.40 -5.13 31.95
C ILE A 202 -14.05 -4.93 31.24
N VAL A 203 -13.15 -4.15 31.85
CA VAL A 203 -11.82 -3.88 31.28
C VAL A 203 -10.96 -5.14 31.27
N LEU A 204 -11.04 -6.00 32.28
CA LEU A 204 -10.32 -7.28 32.34
C LEU A 204 -10.75 -8.24 31.23
N GLU A 205 -12.06 -8.36 30.95
CA GLU A 205 -12.52 -9.19 29.83
C GLU A 205 -12.06 -8.60 28.47
N GLU A 206 -12.08 -7.28 28.31
CA GLU A 206 -11.54 -6.63 27.10
C GLU A 206 -10.03 -6.88 26.95
N ILE A 207 -9.25 -6.80 28.04
CA ILE A 207 -7.81 -7.12 28.03
C ILE A 207 -7.58 -8.55 27.55
N LYS A 208 -8.34 -9.52 28.08
CA LYS A 208 -8.26 -10.93 27.70
C LYS A 208 -8.56 -11.14 26.22
N ILE A 209 -9.63 -10.53 25.71
CA ILE A 209 -10.00 -10.59 24.28
C ILE A 209 -8.91 -9.98 23.41
N LEU A 210 -8.39 -8.80 23.75
CA LEU A 210 -7.32 -8.14 23.03
C LEU A 210 -6.03 -8.97 23.04
N ALA A 211 -5.69 -9.60 24.16
CA ALA A 211 -4.52 -10.46 24.30
C ALA A 211 -4.64 -11.72 23.42
N LYS A 212 -5.81 -12.38 23.43
CA LYS A 212 -6.10 -13.55 22.57
C LYS A 212 -5.99 -13.20 21.09
N ASN A 213 -6.63 -12.10 20.67
CA ASN A 213 -6.57 -11.61 19.29
C ASN A 213 -5.13 -11.24 18.88
N LEU A 214 -4.32 -10.73 19.82
CA LEU A 214 -2.93 -10.38 19.56
C LEU A 214 -2.04 -11.63 19.38
N LEU A 215 -2.29 -12.73 20.09
CA LEU A 215 -1.60 -13.99 19.86
C LEU A 215 -1.96 -14.60 18.50
N GLU A 216 -3.24 -14.59 18.14
CA GLU A 216 -3.73 -15.12 16.87
C GLU A 216 -3.15 -14.35 15.67
N ILE A 217 -3.13 -13.02 15.72
CA ILE A 217 -2.53 -12.21 14.65
C ILE A 217 -1.02 -12.42 14.55
N GLN A 218 -0.33 -12.70 15.67
CA GLN A 218 1.10 -12.99 15.66
C GLN A 218 1.42 -14.31 14.96
N GLU A 219 0.61 -15.35 15.15
CA GLU A 219 0.78 -16.63 14.42
C GLU A 219 0.50 -16.45 12.93
N ARG A 220 -0.57 -15.76 12.55
CA ARG A 220 -0.85 -15.43 11.14
C ARG A 220 0.28 -14.63 10.50
N LEU A 221 0.87 -13.67 11.22
CA LEU A 221 2.03 -12.91 10.74
C LEU A 221 3.26 -13.79 10.51
N LYS A 222 3.48 -14.83 11.33
CA LYS A 222 4.57 -15.79 11.13
C LYS A 222 4.34 -16.63 9.88
N GLU A 223 3.12 -17.10 9.66
CA GLU A 223 2.75 -17.87 8.47
C GLU A 223 2.97 -17.06 7.19
N VAL A 224 2.37 -15.87 7.10
CA VAL A 224 2.52 -15.00 5.91
C VAL A 224 3.98 -14.60 5.70
N ARG A 225 4.75 -14.37 6.77
CA ARG A 225 6.20 -14.16 6.67
C ARG A 225 6.90 -15.34 6.01
N ARG A 226 6.63 -16.59 6.43
CA ARG A 226 7.24 -17.78 5.82
C ARG A 226 6.89 -17.88 4.34
N MET A 227 5.65 -17.56 3.96
CA MET A 227 5.24 -17.53 2.55
C MET A 227 6.04 -16.49 1.75
N ILE A 228 6.20 -15.27 2.28
CA ILE A 228 7.02 -14.23 1.64
C ILE A 228 8.47 -14.69 1.49
N GLU A 229 9.06 -15.22 2.57
CA GLU A 229 10.45 -15.66 2.58
C GLU A 229 10.67 -16.88 1.67
N GLY A 230 9.66 -17.74 1.48
CA GLY A 230 9.68 -18.84 0.51
C GLY A 230 9.67 -18.38 -0.95
N GLN A 231 9.10 -17.20 -1.25
CA GLN A 231 9.06 -16.61 -2.59
C GLN A 231 10.36 -15.86 -2.95
N VAL A 232 11.24 -15.60 -1.98
CA VAL A 232 12.52 -14.91 -2.20
C VAL A 232 13.64 -15.95 -2.37
N PRO A 233 14.36 -15.96 -3.52
CA PRO A 233 15.48 -16.86 -3.76
C PRO A 233 16.55 -16.80 -2.65
N GLN A 234 17.19 -17.93 -2.36
CA GLN A 234 18.24 -18.00 -1.32
C GLN A 234 19.49 -17.19 -1.69
N ASP A 235 19.75 -17.05 -2.98
CA ASP A 235 20.86 -16.32 -3.59
C ASP A 235 20.48 -14.88 -3.99
N HIS A 236 19.31 -14.39 -3.55
CA HIS A 236 18.86 -13.05 -3.89
C HIS A 236 19.90 -11.99 -3.47
N VAL A 237 20.37 -11.18 -4.42
CA VAL A 237 21.53 -10.28 -4.23
C VAL A 237 21.45 -9.36 -3.01
N LEU A 238 20.24 -8.92 -2.63
CA LEU A 238 20.04 -8.12 -1.40
C LEU A 238 20.46 -8.82 -0.11
N LEU A 239 20.49 -10.15 -0.07
CA LEU A 239 20.89 -10.94 1.11
C LEU A 239 22.40 -10.81 1.38
N THR A 240 23.18 -10.31 0.42
CA THR A 240 24.60 -9.97 0.61
C THR A 240 24.79 -8.73 1.47
N ILE A 241 23.76 -7.90 1.67
CA ILE A 241 23.83 -6.70 2.52
C ILE A 241 23.65 -7.10 3.99
N PRO A 242 24.62 -6.82 4.87
CA PRO A 242 24.50 -7.13 6.30
C PRO A 242 23.25 -6.48 6.90
N GLY A 243 22.42 -7.31 7.56
CA GLY A 243 21.17 -6.90 8.20
C GLY A 243 19.93 -6.96 7.31
N VAL A 244 20.05 -7.23 6.01
CA VAL A 244 18.92 -7.37 5.09
C VAL A 244 18.58 -8.85 4.91
N GLY A 245 17.42 -9.27 5.44
CA GLY A 245 16.91 -10.64 5.28
C GLY A 245 15.83 -10.74 4.21
N LYS A 246 15.37 -11.98 3.95
CA LYS A 246 14.37 -12.29 2.91
C LYS A 246 13.07 -11.50 3.03
N LEU A 247 12.52 -11.34 4.23
CA LEU A 247 11.31 -10.51 4.40
C LEU A 247 11.55 -9.07 3.92
N ALA A 248 12.71 -8.48 4.25
CA ALA A 248 13.04 -7.12 3.83
C ALA A 248 13.17 -7.05 2.30
N ALA A 249 13.84 -8.02 1.68
CA ALA A 249 13.92 -8.14 0.22
C ALA A 249 12.53 -8.22 -0.43
N GLY A 250 11.65 -9.07 0.11
CA GLY A 250 10.27 -9.21 -0.35
C GLY A 250 9.47 -7.91 -0.26
N ILE A 251 9.60 -7.18 0.86
CA ILE A 251 8.88 -5.90 1.07
C ILE A 251 9.38 -4.79 0.13
N VAL A 252 10.67 -4.75 -0.21
CA VAL A 252 11.21 -3.71 -1.12
C VAL A 252 10.54 -3.80 -2.50
N GLY A 253 10.29 -5.02 -3.00
CA GLY A 253 9.67 -5.26 -4.29
C GLY A 253 10.54 -4.79 -5.46
N ASP A 254 10.05 -4.95 -6.70
CA ASP A 254 10.86 -4.73 -7.91
C ASP A 254 11.57 -3.37 -7.97
N ILE A 255 12.90 -3.40 -7.88
CA ILE A 255 13.77 -2.21 -7.89
C ILE A 255 13.87 -1.56 -9.27
N ARG A 256 13.62 -2.30 -10.37
CA ARG A 256 13.75 -1.79 -11.75
C ARG A 256 12.75 -0.69 -12.06
N ARG A 257 11.69 -0.60 -11.26
CA ARG A 257 10.72 0.51 -11.26
C ARG A 257 11.34 1.88 -10.96
N PHE A 258 12.57 1.92 -10.44
CA PHE A 258 13.27 3.13 -10.05
C PHE A 258 14.58 3.25 -10.85
N PRO A 259 14.60 3.96 -11.99
CA PRO A 259 15.82 4.11 -12.80
C PRO A 259 16.94 4.91 -12.12
N LYS A 260 16.61 5.66 -11.06
CA LYS A 260 17.56 6.48 -10.30
C LYS A 260 17.42 6.18 -8.80
N PRO A 261 18.52 6.19 -8.03
CA PRO A 261 18.47 5.96 -6.59
C PRO A 261 17.65 7.03 -5.86
N GLU A 262 17.64 8.27 -6.35
CA GLU A 262 16.85 9.37 -5.80
C GLU A 262 15.35 9.08 -5.88
N SER A 263 14.90 8.46 -6.98
CA SER A 263 13.49 8.06 -7.17
C SER A 263 13.07 7.00 -6.16
N PHE A 264 13.95 6.03 -5.86
CA PHE A 264 13.68 5.02 -4.84
C PHE A 264 13.65 5.63 -3.44
N VAL A 265 14.63 6.48 -3.11
CA VAL A 265 14.70 7.20 -1.81
C VAL A 265 13.45 8.06 -1.59
N ALA A 266 12.98 8.77 -2.62
CA ALA A 266 11.75 9.55 -2.57
C ALA A 266 10.51 8.65 -2.42
N TYR A 267 10.47 7.50 -3.09
CA TYR A 267 9.40 6.51 -2.92
C TYR A 267 9.36 5.94 -1.50
N CYS A 268 10.51 5.75 -0.86
CA CYS A 268 10.61 5.40 0.56
C CYS A 268 10.27 6.57 1.49
N GLY A 269 10.12 7.80 1.00
CA GLY A 269 9.87 9.00 1.80
C GLY A 269 11.03 9.39 2.71
N LEU A 270 12.26 9.07 2.30
CA LEU A 270 13.52 9.37 3.00
C LEU A 270 14.24 10.58 2.36
N ASP A 271 13.57 11.30 1.47
CA ASP A 271 14.03 12.53 0.85
C ASP A 271 13.77 13.75 1.75
N PRO A 272 14.75 14.68 1.87
CA PRO A 272 14.53 15.93 2.58
C PRO A 272 13.54 16.80 1.78
N VAL A 273 12.68 17.50 2.50
CA VAL A 273 11.89 18.60 1.96
C VAL A 273 12.81 19.79 1.80
N VAL A 274 13.01 20.20 0.56
CA VAL A 274 13.78 21.40 0.23
C VAL A 274 12.79 22.48 -0.22
N GLU A 275 12.61 23.51 0.59
CA GLU A 275 11.94 24.74 0.19
C GLU A 275 13.02 25.72 -0.32
N ARG A 276 12.92 26.09 -1.59
CA ARG A 276 13.73 27.18 -2.18
C ARG A 276 12.86 28.43 -2.26
N SER A 277 13.19 29.45 -1.49
CA SER A 277 12.66 30.80 -1.66
C SER A 277 13.80 31.75 -1.98
N GLY A 278 13.83 32.29 -3.21
CA GLY A 278 14.73 33.36 -3.67
C GLY A 278 16.23 33.16 -3.41
N ARG A 279 16.69 33.39 -2.18
CA ARG A 279 18.09 33.34 -1.72
C ARG A 279 18.38 32.31 -0.63
N ALA A 280 17.39 31.57 -0.12
CA ALA A 280 17.57 30.60 0.97
C ALA A 280 17.06 29.19 0.60
N VAL A 281 17.83 28.17 1.02
CA VAL A 281 17.47 26.76 0.94
C VAL A 281 17.19 26.28 2.35
N ILE A 282 15.91 26.09 2.71
CA ILE A 282 15.53 25.61 4.04
C ILE A 282 15.17 24.11 3.94
N SER A 283 15.84 23.29 4.74
CA SER A 283 15.51 21.86 4.90
C SER A 283 14.61 21.65 6.11
N ARG A 284 13.35 21.25 5.89
CA ARG A 284 12.33 21.10 6.96
C ARG A 284 12.18 19.67 7.51
N GLY A 285 13.12 18.77 7.21
CA GLY A 285 13.04 17.34 7.53
C GLY A 285 12.61 16.51 6.31
N ILE A 286 12.16 15.27 6.51
CA ILE A 286 11.79 14.37 5.38
C ILE A 286 10.35 14.57 4.90
N SER A 287 10.09 14.31 3.61
CA SER A 287 8.80 14.59 2.95
C SER A 287 7.60 13.87 3.55
N LYS A 288 7.80 12.70 4.18
CA LYS A 288 6.76 11.78 4.67
C LYS A 288 5.71 11.36 3.62
N ARG A 289 5.82 11.82 2.37
CA ARG A 289 4.91 11.55 1.24
C ARG A 289 5.09 10.14 0.65
N GLY A 290 6.26 9.53 0.85
CA GLY A 290 6.54 8.17 0.39
C GLY A 290 5.92 7.06 1.26
N ASN A 291 6.14 5.82 0.84
CA ASN A 291 5.62 4.61 1.45
C ASN A 291 6.03 4.49 2.93
N LYS A 292 5.06 4.58 3.84
CA LYS A 292 5.26 4.53 5.30
C LYS A 292 5.93 3.22 5.76
N TYR A 293 5.66 2.10 5.09
CA TYR A 293 6.20 0.79 5.43
C TYR A 293 7.67 0.68 5.02
N LEU A 294 8.03 1.12 3.81
CA LEU A 294 9.44 1.16 3.39
C LEU A 294 10.26 2.12 4.25
N ARG A 295 9.71 3.29 4.58
CA ARG A 295 10.35 4.23 5.51
C ARG A 295 10.65 3.59 6.86
N SER A 296 9.65 2.91 7.43
CA SER A 296 9.77 2.19 8.69
C SER A 296 10.79 1.06 8.60
N LEU A 297 10.72 0.26 7.52
CA LEU A 297 11.66 -0.83 7.24
C LEU A 297 13.11 -0.33 7.24
N PHE A 298 13.43 0.66 6.40
CA PHE A 298 14.79 1.19 6.31
C PHE A 298 15.26 1.83 7.61
N TYR A 299 14.37 2.53 8.33
CA TYR A 299 14.69 3.08 9.64
C TYR A 299 15.08 1.98 10.63
N PHE A 300 14.26 0.94 10.79
CA PHE A 300 14.56 -0.14 11.73
C PHE A 300 15.77 -0.98 11.31
N LEU A 301 15.95 -1.23 10.01
CA LEU A 301 17.13 -1.92 9.50
C LEU A 301 18.41 -1.13 9.83
N ALA A 302 18.41 0.19 9.61
CA ALA A 302 19.53 1.05 9.95
C ALA A 302 19.79 1.08 11.46
N VAL A 303 18.77 1.34 12.28
CA VAL A 303 18.91 1.40 13.75
C VAL A 303 19.47 0.10 14.33
N ARG A 304 19.01 -1.06 13.84
CA ARG A 304 19.38 -2.36 14.40
C ARG A 304 20.70 -2.93 13.87
N ASN A 305 21.13 -2.51 12.68
CA ASN A 305 22.24 -3.16 11.98
C ASN A 305 23.36 -2.21 11.55
N TYR A 306 23.32 -0.91 11.87
CA TYR A 306 24.36 0.03 11.39
C TYR A 306 25.78 -0.42 11.79
N SER A 307 25.96 -0.95 13.01
CA SER A 307 27.27 -1.42 13.50
C SER A 307 27.77 -2.69 12.81
N ARG A 308 26.85 -3.50 12.26
CA ARG A 308 27.15 -4.76 11.55
C ARG A 308 27.30 -4.57 10.04
N ASN A 309 26.99 -3.38 9.53
CA ASN A 309 27.10 -3.04 8.12
C ASN A 309 28.24 -2.03 7.95
N PRO A 310 29.40 -2.41 7.39
CA PRO A 310 30.58 -1.54 7.37
C PRO A 310 30.35 -0.18 6.68
N THR A 311 29.53 -0.13 5.61
CA THR A 311 29.19 1.12 4.94
C THR A 311 28.35 2.04 5.83
N LEU A 312 27.42 1.47 6.63
CA LEU A 312 26.61 2.24 7.58
C LEU A 312 27.41 2.64 8.82
N LEU A 313 28.28 1.77 9.34
CA LEU A 313 29.14 2.09 10.47
C LEU A 313 30.07 3.27 10.13
N LYS A 314 30.75 3.22 8.99
CA LYS A 314 31.58 4.34 8.52
C LYS A 314 30.78 5.63 8.39
N PHE A 315 29.56 5.55 7.84
CA PHE A 315 28.68 6.70 7.73
C PHE A 315 28.30 7.26 9.11
N TYR A 316 27.96 6.39 10.05
CA TYR A 316 27.64 6.76 11.44
C TYR A 316 28.82 7.49 12.09
N GLU A 317 30.00 6.88 12.08
CA GLU A 317 31.22 7.46 12.70
C GLU A 317 31.56 8.84 12.11
N THR A 318 31.40 9.00 10.80
CA THR A 318 31.69 10.27 10.12
C THR A 318 30.69 11.40 10.47
N HIS A 319 29.47 11.05 10.88
CA HIS A 319 28.37 12.02 11.02
C HIS A 319 27.83 12.16 12.45
N LYS A 320 28.22 11.29 13.40
CA LYS A 320 27.67 11.26 14.77
C LYS A 320 27.87 12.56 15.55
N ASP A 321 28.92 13.31 15.24
CA ASP A 321 29.20 14.60 15.91
C ASP A 321 28.32 15.73 15.38
N ARG A 322 27.93 15.67 14.10
CA ARG A 322 27.09 16.68 13.42
C ARG A 322 25.60 16.36 13.49
N LEU A 323 25.22 15.09 13.47
CA LEU A 323 23.84 14.61 13.48
C LEU A 323 23.58 13.80 14.74
N LYS A 324 22.55 14.18 15.51
CA LYS A 324 22.18 13.48 16.76
C LYS A 324 20.78 12.85 16.69
N GLY A 325 20.60 11.78 17.47
CA GLY A 325 19.32 11.10 17.67
C GLY A 325 18.65 10.65 16.36
N ARG A 326 17.33 10.90 16.24
CA ARG A 326 16.54 10.45 15.08
C ARG A 326 17.07 10.97 13.74
N LYS A 327 17.68 12.16 13.70
CA LYS A 327 18.22 12.73 12.45
C LYS A 327 19.33 11.86 11.86
N LEU A 328 20.24 11.37 12.69
CA LEU A 328 21.33 10.48 12.26
C LEU A 328 20.81 9.15 11.73
N TYR A 329 19.86 8.52 12.43
CA TYR A 329 19.29 7.25 11.98
C TYR A 329 18.44 7.38 10.72
N VAL A 330 17.76 8.52 10.51
CA VAL A 330 17.09 8.81 9.23
C VAL A 330 18.11 8.98 8.10
N ALA A 331 19.26 9.61 8.36
CA ALA A 331 20.33 9.71 7.37
C ALA A 331 20.94 8.33 7.04
N LEU A 332 21.13 7.48 8.04
CA LEU A 332 21.54 6.08 7.84
C LEU A 332 20.51 5.28 7.04
N ALA A 333 19.22 5.43 7.34
CA ALA A 333 18.14 4.79 6.59
C ALA A 333 18.16 5.20 5.11
N ARG A 334 18.36 6.50 4.84
CA ARG A 334 18.54 7.02 3.48
C ARG A 334 19.78 6.43 2.80
N LYS A 335 20.91 6.33 3.51
CA LYS A 335 22.13 5.70 2.99
C LYS A 335 21.89 4.23 2.65
N LEU A 336 21.23 3.48 3.54
CA LEU A 336 20.88 2.07 3.32
C LEU A 336 19.94 1.89 2.12
N ALA A 337 18.94 2.76 1.95
CA ALA A 337 18.06 2.73 0.78
C ALA A 337 18.84 2.89 -0.54
N ARG A 338 19.86 3.76 -0.58
CA ARG A 338 20.74 3.90 -1.75
C ARG A 338 21.61 2.66 -1.98
N VAL A 339 22.11 2.04 -0.90
CA VAL A 339 22.88 0.78 -1.00
C VAL A 339 22.01 -0.34 -1.56
N VAL A 340 20.80 -0.54 -1.00
CA VAL A 340 19.81 -1.51 -1.49
C VAL A 340 19.49 -1.28 -2.96
N TRP A 341 19.26 -0.03 -3.36
CA TRP A 341 19.04 0.30 -4.77
C TRP A 341 20.24 -0.07 -5.64
N SER A 342 21.46 0.32 -5.23
CA SER A 342 22.68 0.07 -6.02
C SER A 342 22.98 -1.42 -6.19
N VAL A 343 22.86 -2.20 -5.12
CA VAL A 343 23.12 -3.65 -5.12
C VAL A 343 22.12 -4.35 -6.03
N TRP A 344 20.82 -4.05 -5.89
CA TRP A 344 19.80 -4.77 -6.63
C TRP A 344 19.65 -4.29 -8.08
N TYR A 345 19.69 -2.98 -8.33
CA TYR A 345 19.54 -2.44 -9.68
C TYR A 345 20.68 -2.90 -10.60
N ASN A 346 21.91 -2.96 -10.09
CA ASN A 346 23.06 -3.45 -10.84
C ASN A 346 23.24 -4.98 -10.75
N ASN A 347 22.43 -5.66 -9.93
CA ASN A 347 22.56 -7.08 -9.62
C ASN A 347 24.01 -7.49 -9.24
N ARG A 348 24.65 -6.69 -8.39
CA ARG A 348 26.02 -6.94 -7.89
C ARG A 348 26.00 -7.16 -6.39
N PRO A 349 26.71 -8.18 -5.86
CA PRO A 349 26.86 -8.36 -4.43
C PRO A 349 27.30 -7.09 -3.71
N TYR A 350 26.86 -6.95 -2.47
CA TYR A 350 27.25 -5.84 -1.62
C TYR A 350 28.76 -5.85 -1.37
N GLU A 351 29.41 -4.79 -1.83
CA GLU A 351 30.80 -4.50 -1.55
C GLU A 351 30.87 -3.29 -0.61
N PRO A 352 31.50 -3.42 0.58
CA PRO A 352 31.69 -2.31 1.49
C PRO A 352 32.44 -1.14 0.84
N VAL A 353 31.88 0.07 0.90
CA VAL A 353 32.55 1.24 0.35
C VAL A 353 33.67 1.70 1.28
N GLY A 354 34.92 1.33 0.95
CA GLY A 354 36.13 1.89 1.53
C GLY A 354 36.45 1.43 2.95
N VAL A 355 36.51 0.12 3.18
CA VAL A 355 37.29 -0.45 4.28
C VAL A 355 38.70 -0.63 3.75
N ILE A 356 39.63 0.27 4.11
CA ILE A 356 41.03 -0.07 4.07
C ILE A 356 41.17 -1.16 5.13
N LEU A 357 41.30 -2.41 4.69
CA LEU A 357 41.77 -3.49 5.55
C LEU A 357 43.19 -3.09 5.96
N VAL A 358 43.33 -2.47 7.13
CA VAL A 358 44.60 -2.51 7.84
C VAL A 358 44.74 -3.96 8.29
N MET A 359 45.27 -4.80 7.39
CA MET A 359 45.80 -6.09 7.77
C MET A 359 46.96 -5.78 8.72
N GLN A 360 46.74 -6.04 10.01
CA GLN A 360 47.84 -6.07 10.97
C GLN A 360 48.81 -7.15 10.50
N LYS A 361 50.05 -6.74 10.21
CA LYS A 361 51.21 -7.62 10.03
C LYS A 361 51.71 -8.08 11.38
#